data_AF-A0A174C321-F1
#
_entry.id   AF-A0A174C321-F1
#
_cell.length_a   1.000
_cell.length_b   1.000
_cell.length_c   1.000
_cell.angle_alpha   90.00
_cell.angle_beta   90.00
_cell.angle_gamma   90.00
#
_symmetry.space_group_name_H-M   'P 1'
#
loop_
_entity.id
_entity.type
_entity.pdbx_description
1 polymer ?
#
loop_
_entity_poly.entity_id
_entity_poly.type
_entity_poly.pdbx_seq_one_letter_code
_entity_poly.pdbx_strand_id
1 'polypeptide(L)'
;MKKIYLSEQLEKLKEYPVEVINNVLEVINVLDENYGANRHIDNDLGGYVLIAENIVDIKILKQDKLQGLIPEYTDIIECSEGINYTCTLYLISNDYAILVVTTEELSKFLL
;
A
#
# COMPACT_ATOMS: atom_id res chain seq x y z
N MET A 1 11.39 -0.83 0.43
CA MET A 1 10.00 -0.50 0.76
C MET A 1 9.82 0.99 1.05
N LYS A 2 8.75 1.61 0.53
CA LYS A 2 8.39 3.00 0.84
C LYS A 2 7.07 3.02 1.61
N LYS A 3 7.06 3.70 2.75
CA LYS A 3 5.84 3.95 3.54
C LYS A 3 5.27 5.32 3.18
N ILE A 4 3.99 5.35 2.77
CA ILE A 4 3.26 6.53 2.34
C ILE A 4 2.01 6.66 3.19
N TYR A 5 1.89 7.77 3.92
CA TYR A 5 0.76 8.05 4.82
C TYR A 5 0.33 9.52 4.79
N LEU A 6 1.06 10.36 4.06
CA LEU A 6 0.73 11.77 3.85
C LEU A 6 0.81 12.07 2.35
N SER A 7 -0.07 12.92 1.85
CA SER A 7 -0.14 13.30 0.44
C SER A 7 1.16 13.97 -0.04
N GLU A 8 1.85 14.71 0.83
CA GLU A 8 3.17 15.30 0.54
C GLU A 8 4.24 14.23 0.32
N GLN A 9 4.03 12.97 0.70
CA GLN A 9 5.01 11.90 0.45
C GLN A 9 4.93 11.32 -0.96
N LEU A 10 3.91 11.69 -1.74
CA LEU A 10 3.72 11.21 -3.11
C LEU A 10 4.87 11.62 -4.05
N GLU A 11 5.62 12.67 -3.72
CA GLU A 11 6.84 13.04 -4.46
C GLU A 11 7.92 11.92 -4.45
N LYS A 12 7.87 11.00 -3.49
CA LYS A 12 8.71 9.78 -3.47
C LYS A 12 8.36 8.78 -4.58
N LEU A 13 7.20 8.95 -5.21
CA LEU A 13 6.64 8.09 -6.24
C LEU A 13 6.66 8.75 -7.63
N LYS A 14 7.33 9.89 -7.81
CA LYS A 14 7.36 10.63 -9.08
C LYS A 14 7.82 9.83 -10.32
N GLU A 15 8.55 8.73 -10.11
CA GLU A 15 9.04 7.83 -11.16
C GLU A 15 8.09 6.65 -11.45
N TYR A 16 6.98 6.55 -10.70
CA TYR A 16 5.97 5.51 -10.88
C TYR A 16 4.94 5.95 -11.92
N PRO A 17 4.21 4.98 -12.54
CA PRO A 17 3.09 5.31 -13.41
C PRO A 17 2.08 6.22 -12.70
N VAL A 18 1.50 7.15 -13.45
CA VAL A 18 0.56 8.15 -12.89
C VAL A 18 -0.66 7.48 -12.26
N GLU A 19 -1.07 6.33 -12.80
CA GLU A 19 -2.16 5.50 -12.29
C GLU A 19 -1.85 4.94 -10.90
N VAL A 20 -0.59 4.55 -10.65
CA VAL A 20 -0.15 4.15 -9.31
C VAL A 20 -0.17 5.33 -8.36
N ILE A 21 0.35 6.49 -8.77
CA ILE A 21 0.37 7.69 -7.93
C ILE A 21 -1.07 8.11 -7.55
N ASN A 22 -1.99 8.08 -8.52
CA ASN A 22 -3.41 8.41 -8.31
C ASN A 22 -4.09 7.40 -7.37
N ASN A 23 -3.85 6.10 -7.57
CA ASN A 23 -4.41 5.08 -6.68
C ASN A 23 -3.92 5.27 -5.23
N VAL A 24 -2.63 5.54 -5.03
CA VAL A 24 -2.08 5.82 -3.69
C VAL A 24 -2.72 7.07 -3.10
N LEU A 25 -2.87 8.15 -3.88
CA LEU A 25 -3.52 9.38 -3.42
C LEU A 25 -4.98 9.14 -2.99
N GLU A 26 -5.75 8.39 -3.77
CA GLU A 26 -7.13 8.03 -3.44
C GLU A 26 -7.21 7.29 -2.11
N VAL A 27 -6.32 6.31 -1.90
CA VAL A 27 -6.23 5.58 -0.63
C VAL A 27 -5.89 6.51 0.53
N ILE A 28 -4.92 7.42 0.35
CA ILE A 28 -4.55 8.39 1.39
C ILE A 28 -5.74 9.30 1.72
N ASN A 29 -6.47 9.81 0.72
CA ASN A 29 -7.63 10.64 0.95
C ASN A 29 -8.72 9.90 1.75
N VAL A 30 -9.00 8.64 1.42
CA VAL A 30 -9.94 7.82 2.19
C VAL A 30 -9.48 7.66 3.64
N LEU A 31 -8.20 7.40 3.87
CA LEU A 31 -7.65 7.30 5.23
C LEU A 31 -7.73 8.66 5.98
N ASP A 32 -7.45 9.76 5.30
CA ASP A 32 -7.52 11.12 5.87
C ASP A 32 -8.96 11.51 6.22
N GLU A 33 -9.93 11.15 5.38
CA GLU A 33 -11.35 11.42 5.61
C GLU A 33 -11.90 10.63 6.81
N ASN A 34 -11.49 9.38 6.98
CA ASN A 34 -12.01 8.50 8.03
C ASN A 34 -11.25 8.61 9.36
N TYR A 35 -9.93 8.85 9.32
CA TYR A 35 -9.06 8.81 10.50
C TYR A 35 -8.28 10.10 10.75
N GLY A 36 -8.36 11.07 9.84
CA GLY A 36 -7.63 12.33 9.89
C GLY A 36 -6.24 12.27 9.26
N ALA A 37 -5.82 13.39 8.67
CA ALA A 37 -4.47 13.56 8.12
C ALA A 37 -3.35 13.44 9.18
N ASN A 38 -3.68 13.70 10.45
CA ASN A 38 -2.75 13.57 11.59
C ASN A 38 -2.87 12.21 12.31
N ARG A 39 -3.42 11.17 11.65
CA ARG A 39 -3.58 9.84 12.26
C ARG A 39 -2.25 9.25 12.75
N HIS A 40 -2.30 8.51 13.85
CA HIS A 40 -1.11 7.94 14.47
C HIS A 40 -0.81 6.55 13.89
N ILE A 41 -0.10 6.52 12.77
CA ILE A 41 0.19 5.29 12.02
C ILE A 41 0.93 4.21 12.81
N ASP A 42 1.68 4.57 13.85
CA ASP A 42 2.43 3.61 14.67
C ASP A 42 1.65 3.13 15.92
N ASN A 43 0.42 3.63 16.14
CA ASN A 43 -0.46 3.24 17.25
C ASN A 43 -1.78 2.64 16.72
N ASP A 44 -1.71 1.93 15.60
CA ASP A 44 -2.83 1.20 15.01
C ASP A 44 -4.08 2.06 14.71
N LEU A 45 -3.89 3.27 14.15
CA LEU A 45 -4.99 4.14 13.73
C LEU A 45 -4.96 4.50 12.24
N GLY A 46 -6.01 4.11 11.54
CA GLY A 46 -6.25 4.26 10.11
C GLY A 46 -5.41 3.32 9.27
N GLY A 47 -4.10 3.58 9.21
CA GLY A 47 -3.19 2.82 8.37
C GLY A 47 -2.37 3.64 7.39
N TYR A 48 -1.73 2.93 6.46
CA TYR A 48 -0.87 3.53 5.43
C TYR A 48 -0.76 2.66 4.18
N VAL A 49 -0.24 3.27 3.12
CA VAL A 49 0.16 2.58 1.91
C VAL A 49 1.63 2.22 1.97
N LEU A 50 1.96 1.03 1.50
CA LEU A 50 3.31 0.51 1.45
C LEU A 50 3.67 0.06 0.04
N ILE A 51 4.70 0.67 -0.52
CA ILE A 51 5.26 0.23 -1.81
C ILE A 51 6.33 -0.83 -1.55
N ALA A 52 6.09 -2.04 -2.05
CA ALA A 52 7.08 -3.12 -2.08
C ALA A 52 7.73 -3.16 -3.46
N GLU A 53 9.05 -2.97 -3.51
CA GLU A 53 9.77 -2.76 -4.77
C GLU A 53 10.49 -4.04 -5.25
N ASN A 54 10.63 -5.04 -4.37
CA ASN A 54 11.36 -6.27 -4.66
C ASN A 54 10.97 -7.42 -3.73
N ILE A 55 11.45 -8.63 -4.03
CA ILE A 55 11.12 -9.84 -3.27
C ILE A 55 11.61 -9.80 -1.80
N VAL A 56 12.65 -9.01 -1.48
CA VAL A 56 13.13 -8.88 -0.10
C VAL A 56 12.12 -8.09 0.72
N ASP A 57 11.54 -7.02 0.17
CA ASP A 57 10.44 -6.27 0.80
C ASP A 57 9.25 -7.19 1.09
N ILE A 58 8.87 -8.06 0.13
CA ILE A 58 7.77 -9.02 0.31
C ILE A 58 8.07 -10.00 1.47
N LYS A 59 9.29 -10.53 1.54
CA LYS A 59 9.70 -11.45 2.61
C LYS A 59 9.65 -10.77 3.99
N ILE A 60 10.17 -9.55 4.08
CA ILE A 60 10.12 -8.76 5.33
C ILE A 60 8.67 -8.52 5.73
N LEU A 61 7.80 -8.15 4.78
CA LEU A 61 6.38 -7.91 5.05
C LEU A 61 5.67 -9.15 5.60
N LYS A 62 5.87 -10.31 4.97
CA LYS A 62 5.25 -11.56 5.42
C LYS A 62 5.74 -11.98 6.81
N GLN A 63 7.01 -11.72 7.13
CA GLN A 63 7.59 -12.10 8.43
C GLN A 63 7.25 -11.13 9.56
N ASP A 64 7.20 -9.81 9.29
CA ASP A 64 7.01 -8.79 10.33
C ASP A 64 5.55 -8.34 10.44
N LYS A 65 4.97 -7.77 9.38
CA LYS A 65 3.67 -7.06 9.47
C LYS A 65 2.47 -7.95 9.16
N LEU A 66 2.59 -8.82 8.15
CA LEU A 66 1.45 -9.62 7.70
C LEU A 66 1.32 -10.92 8.50
N GLN A 67 2.42 -11.58 8.87
CA GLN A 67 2.45 -12.77 9.76
C GLN A 67 1.41 -13.86 9.45
N GLY A 68 1.10 -14.08 8.16
CA GLY A 68 0.10 -15.07 7.73
C GLY A 68 -1.33 -14.55 7.58
N LEU A 69 -1.55 -13.23 7.73
CA LEU A 69 -2.79 -12.56 7.32
C LEU A 69 -3.06 -12.83 5.84
N ILE A 70 -4.34 -13.04 5.55
CA ILE A 70 -4.85 -13.13 4.19
C ILE A 70 -5.25 -11.73 3.72
N PRO A 71 -5.15 -11.46 2.41
CA PRO A 71 -5.63 -10.21 1.85
C PRO A 71 -7.15 -10.16 1.86
N GLU A 72 -7.70 -8.99 2.17
CA GLU A 72 -9.15 -8.79 2.17
C GLU A 72 -9.68 -8.35 0.82
N TYR A 73 -8.86 -7.59 0.10
CA TYR A 73 -9.15 -7.16 -1.26
C TYR A 73 -7.85 -6.94 -2.02
N THR A 74 -7.84 -7.31 -3.29
CA THR A 74 -6.75 -7.00 -4.21
C THR A 74 -7.34 -6.39 -5.46
N ASP A 75 -6.87 -5.19 -5.78
CA ASP A 75 -7.16 -4.53 -7.05
C ASP A 75 -5.98 -4.58 -8.00
N ILE A 76 -6.26 -4.52 -9.30
CA ILE A 76 -5.25 -4.35 -10.34
C ILE A 76 -5.24 -2.88 -10.76
N ILE A 77 -4.07 -2.26 -10.64
CA ILE A 77 -3.82 -0.93 -11.18
C ILE A 77 -3.27 -1.12 -12.60
N GLU A 78 -4.16 -1.04 -13.57
CA GLU A 78 -3.79 -1.06 -14.99
C GLU A 78 -3.01 0.22 -15.34
N CYS A 79 -1.79 0.05 -15.85
CA CYS A 79 -0.93 1.16 -16.23
C CYS A 79 -0.88 1.24 -17.76
N SER A 80 -1.15 2.42 -18.31
CA SER A 80 -1.13 2.65 -19.76
C SER A 80 0.26 2.44 -20.38
N GLU A 81 1.31 2.65 -19.57
CA GLU A 81 2.70 2.41 -19.93
C GLU A 81 3.38 1.50 -18.90
N GLY A 82 4.20 0.55 -19.36
CA GLY A 82 4.99 -0.32 -18.50
C GLY A 82 4.25 -1.56 -18.02
N ILE A 83 4.36 -1.86 -16.73
CA ILE A 83 3.79 -3.05 -16.09
C ILE A 83 2.65 -2.66 -15.16
N ASN A 84 1.67 -3.55 -15.03
CA ASN A 84 0.59 -3.38 -14.08
C ASN A 84 1.09 -3.55 -12.64
N TYR A 85 0.38 -2.88 -11.75
CA TYR A 85 0.57 -3.00 -10.32
C TYR A 85 -0.68 -3.60 -9.70
N THR A 86 -0.58 -3.95 -8.42
CA THR A 86 -1.71 -4.36 -7.60
C THR A 86 -1.73 -3.52 -6.35
N CYS A 87 -2.92 -3.24 -5.82
CA CYS A 87 -3.12 -2.65 -4.51
C CYS A 87 -3.85 -3.69 -3.65
N THR A 88 -3.18 -4.24 -2.65
CA THR A 88 -3.73 -5.30 -1.79
C THR A 88 -3.94 -4.79 -0.37
N LEU A 89 -5.18 -4.85 0.09
CA LEU A 89 -5.60 -4.47 1.42
C LEU A 89 -5.39 -5.63 2.41
N TYR A 90 -4.69 -5.34 3.50
CA TYR A 90 -4.63 -6.20 4.69
C TYR A 90 -5.19 -5.45 5.89
N LEU A 91 -6.15 -6.05 6.58
CA LEU A 91 -6.60 -5.56 7.88
C LEU A 91 -5.70 -6.15 8.96
N ILE A 92 -4.98 -5.28 9.67
CA ILE A 92 -4.08 -5.66 10.75
C ILE A 92 -4.86 -5.71 12.08
N SER A 93 -5.79 -4.77 12.27
CA SER A 93 -6.74 -4.73 13.38
C SER A 93 -8.02 -4.00 12.93
N ASN A 94 -8.97 -3.77 13.85
CA ASN A 94 -10.27 -3.16 13.51
C ASN A 94 -10.17 -1.80 12.80
N ASP A 95 -9.26 -0.95 13.27
CA ASP A 95 -9.10 0.43 12.79
C ASP A 95 -7.74 0.64 12.12
N TYR A 96 -7.06 -0.43 11.71
CA TYR A 96 -5.70 -0.33 11.16
C TYR A 96 -5.49 -1.25 9.96
N ALA A 97 -5.20 -0.63 8.82
CA ALA A 97 -4.98 -1.32 7.56
C ALA A 97 -3.61 -1.02 6.96
N ILE A 98 -3.02 -2.00 6.26
CA ILE A 98 -1.87 -1.80 5.39
C ILE A 98 -2.31 -2.12 3.97
N LEU A 99 -2.19 -1.14 3.08
CA LEU A 99 -2.38 -1.35 1.65
C LEU A 99 -1.02 -1.54 1.00
N VAL A 100 -0.75 -2.72 0.47
CA VAL A 100 0.51 -3.06 -0.19
C VAL A 100 0.35 -2.83 -1.69
N VAL A 101 1.13 -1.91 -2.23
CA VAL A 101 1.25 -1.67 -3.67
C VAL A 101 2.54 -2.30 -4.18
N THR A 102 2.42 -3.15 -5.18
CA THR A 102 3.56 -3.84 -5.79
C THR A 102 3.22 -4.21 -7.24
N THR A 103 4.24 -4.53 -8.04
CA THR A 103 4.03 -5.02 -9.41
C THR A 103 3.19 -6.30 -9.40
N GLU A 104 2.42 -6.53 -10.47
CA GLU A 104 1.59 -7.73 -10.61
C GLU A 104 2.39 -9.04 -10.54
N GLU A 105 3.65 -9.02 -10.97
CA GLU A 105 4.53 -10.19 -10.83
C GLU A 105 4.86 -10.46 -9.35
N LEU A 106 5.22 -9.42 -8.59
CA LEU A 106 5.59 -9.54 -7.19
C LEU A 106 4.39 -9.85 -6.29
N SER A 107 3.19 -9.43 -6.67
CA SER A 107 1.96 -9.67 -5.89
C SER A 107 1.65 -11.16 -5.72
N LYS A 108 2.07 -12.00 -6.68
CA LYS A 108 1.92 -13.47 -6.62
C LYS A 108 2.66 -14.11 -5.44
N PHE A 109 3.63 -13.41 -4.85
CA PHE A 109 4.34 -13.87 -3.65
C PHE A 109 3.69 -13.38 -2.35
N LEU A 110 2.79 -12.40 -2.42
CA LEU A 110 1.97 -11.96 -1.29
C LEU A 110 0.80 -12.91 -1.07
N LEU A 111 0.11 -13.27 -2.17
CA LEU A 111 -1.05 -14.16 -2.22
C LEU A 111 -0.72 -15.62 -1.87
#